data_AF-A0A970E5S8-F1
#
_entry.id   AF-A0A970E5S8-F1
#
_cell.length_a   1.000
_cell.length_b   1.000
_cell.length_c   1.000
_cell.angle_alpha   90.00
_cell.angle_beta   90.00
_cell.angle_gamma   90.00
#
_symmetry.space_group_name_H-M   'P 1'
#
loop_
_entity.id
_entity.type
_entity.pdbx_description
1 polymer ?
#
loop_
_entity_poly.entity_id
_entity_poly.type
_entity_poly.pdbx_seq_one_letter_code
_entity_poly.pdbx_strand_id
1 'polypeptide(L)'
;MENKVDLTKEPAVGTIEAGNNIYRVFVQDIPGLAVGDYTVTTGPNHPLGAGRNLLFGSGSPGTSFNTFRSYTTMTDYTVDELSVAEPPFTKVDIRQFAATTPLGDTGVRTIYVLPGPPVTPDALIILQDVNVL
;
A
#
# COMPACT_ATOMS: atom_id res chain seq x y z
N MET A 1 20.41 22.55 -18.97
CA MET A 1 19.23 22.13 -19.77
C MET A 1 19.03 20.67 -19.48
N GLU A 2 18.02 20.35 -18.66
CA GLU A 2 17.66 18.96 -18.35
C GLU A 2 16.90 18.39 -19.56
N ASN A 3 17.40 17.27 -20.09
CA ASN A 3 16.81 16.63 -21.26
C ASN A 3 15.50 15.94 -20.89
N LYS A 4 14.54 16.09 -21.80
CA LYS A 4 13.11 15.80 -21.66
C LYS A 4 12.76 14.32 -21.79
N VAL A 5 13.55 13.43 -21.16
CA VAL A 5 13.35 11.97 -21.22
C VAL A 5 13.58 11.38 -19.84
N ASP A 6 12.58 11.46 -18.97
CA ASP A 6 12.47 10.57 -17.80
C ASP A 6 11.00 10.46 -17.31
N LEU A 7 10.06 10.31 -18.25
CA LEU A 7 8.62 10.22 -17.97
C LEU A 7 8.11 8.78 -17.71
N THR A 8 9.01 7.83 -17.52
CA THR A 8 8.68 6.47 -17.07
C THR A 8 9.67 6.08 -15.99
N LYS A 9 9.46 6.62 -14.77
CA LYS A 9 10.12 6.05 -13.60
C LYS A 9 9.59 4.62 -13.47
N GLU A 10 10.42 3.66 -13.85
CA GLU A 10 10.21 2.25 -13.52
C GLU A 10 9.85 2.16 -12.02
N PRO A 11 8.87 1.34 -11.63
CA PRO A 11 8.56 1.17 -10.22
C PRO A 11 9.83 0.83 -9.45
N ALA A 12 9.97 1.40 -8.25
CA ALA A 12 11.11 1.06 -7.39
C ALA A 12 11.15 -0.47 -7.23
N VAL A 13 12.36 -1.06 -7.14
CA VAL A 13 12.50 -2.48 -6.80
C VAL A 13 11.65 -2.73 -5.57
N GLY A 14 10.72 -3.69 -5.66
CA GLY A 14 9.77 -3.90 -4.59
C GLY A 14 8.40 -3.25 -4.76
N THR A 15 7.95 -2.98 -5.99
CA THR A 15 6.67 -2.32 -6.20
C THR A 15 5.94 -2.96 -7.36
N ILE A 16 4.72 -3.42 -7.10
CA ILE A 16 3.79 -3.88 -8.11
C ILE A 16 3.07 -2.67 -8.66
N GLU A 17 3.21 -2.45 -9.96
CA GLU A 17 2.41 -1.49 -10.70
C GLU A 17 1.18 -2.19 -11.31
N ALA A 18 0.02 -1.55 -11.19
CA ALA A 18 -1.20 -1.94 -11.88
C ALA A 18 -2.02 -0.70 -12.25
N GLY A 19 -3.09 -0.85 -13.03
CA GLY A 19 -4.05 0.21 -13.30
C GLY A 19 -4.61 0.17 -14.71
N ASN A 20 -5.01 1.33 -15.22
CA ASN A 20 -5.52 1.50 -16.58
C ASN A 20 -4.88 2.74 -17.23
N ASN A 21 -5.33 3.09 -18.43
CA ASN A 21 -4.78 4.23 -19.16
C ASN A 21 -5.06 5.59 -18.50
N ILE A 22 -5.91 5.66 -17.47
CA ILE A 22 -6.30 6.90 -16.78
C ILE A 22 -5.65 7.02 -15.41
N TYR A 23 -5.50 5.91 -14.67
CA TYR A 23 -4.88 5.89 -13.34
C TYR A 23 -3.95 4.68 -13.19
N ARG A 24 -2.82 4.89 -12.52
CA ARG A 24 -1.84 3.86 -12.18
C ARG A 24 -1.72 3.80 -10.67
N VAL A 25 -1.74 2.59 -10.12
CA VAL A 25 -1.53 2.28 -8.71
C VAL A 25 -0.22 1.54 -8.55
N PHE A 26 0.47 1.79 -7.45
CA PHE A 26 1.76 1.21 -7.14
C PHE A 26 1.67 0.73 -5.70
N VAL A 27 2.02 -0.53 -5.45
CA VAL A 27 1.92 -1.16 -4.12
C VAL A 27 3.23 -1.82 -3.75
N GLN A 28 3.71 -1.56 -2.55
CA GLN A 28 4.95 -2.12 -2.02
C GLN A 28 4.80 -3.62 -1.77
N ASP A 29 5.72 -4.43 -2.30
CA ASP A 29 5.68 -5.89 -2.22
C ASP A 29 6.88 -6.55 -1.52
N ILE A 30 7.85 -5.78 -1.01
CA ILE A 30 9.01 -6.36 -0.30
C ILE A 30 8.60 -6.81 1.10
N PRO A 31 8.66 -8.11 1.42
CA PRO A 31 8.35 -8.61 2.76
C PRO A 31 9.16 -7.90 3.84
N GLY A 32 8.47 -7.44 4.89
CA GLY A 32 9.09 -6.71 6.00
C GLY A 32 9.39 -5.23 5.75
N LEU A 33 9.19 -4.70 4.53
CA LEU A 33 9.34 -3.28 4.21
C LEU A 33 7.98 -2.68 3.81
N ALA A 34 7.19 -2.21 4.77
CA ALA A 34 5.93 -1.48 4.53
C ALA A 34 5.01 -2.12 3.45
N VAL A 35 4.92 -3.45 3.44
CA VAL A 35 4.09 -4.21 2.47
C VAL A 35 2.65 -3.70 2.52
N GLY A 36 2.10 -3.39 1.35
CA GLY A 36 0.75 -2.86 1.22
C GLY A 36 0.65 -1.33 1.30
N ASP A 37 1.75 -0.61 1.54
CA ASP A 37 1.82 0.81 1.23
C ASP A 37 1.54 1.03 -0.25
N TYR A 38 0.87 2.13 -0.57
CA TYR A 38 0.48 2.43 -1.93
C TYR A 38 0.67 3.90 -2.32
N THR A 39 0.74 4.14 -3.63
CA THR A 39 0.65 5.47 -4.22
C THR A 39 -0.11 5.39 -5.53
N VAL A 40 -0.59 6.54 -6.02
CA VAL A 40 -1.44 6.61 -7.21
C VAL A 40 -1.00 7.77 -8.07
N THR A 41 -0.82 7.52 -9.36
CA THR A 41 -0.52 8.55 -10.36
C THR A 41 -1.52 8.56 -11.50
N THR A 42 -1.59 9.67 -12.23
CA THR A 42 -2.34 9.74 -13.47
C THR A 42 -1.68 8.92 -14.59
N GLY A 43 -2.49 8.22 -15.37
CA GLY A 43 -2.08 7.44 -16.53
C GLY A 43 -1.93 8.27 -17.82
N PRO A 44 -1.45 7.65 -18.90
CA PRO A 44 -1.18 8.31 -20.19
C PRO A 44 -2.35 9.12 -20.77
N ASN A 45 -3.59 8.64 -20.59
CA ASN A 45 -4.80 9.22 -21.16
C ASN A 45 -5.56 10.13 -20.18
N HIS A 46 -4.98 10.43 -19.01
CA HIS A 46 -5.63 11.32 -18.05
C HIS A 46 -5.70 12.75 -18.62
N PRO A 47 -6.83 13.48 -18.51
CA PRO A 47 -6.99 14.83 -19.11
C PRO A 47 -5.98 15.88 -18.64
N LEU A 48 -5.41 15.67 -17.46
CA LEU A 48 -4.39 16.57 -16.88
C LEU A 48 -2.95 16.17 -17.28
N GLY A 49 -2.77 15.12 -18.07
CA GLY A 49 -1.46 14.55 -18.41
C GLY A 49 -1.02 13.46 -17.43
N ALA A 50 -0.02 12.68 -17.85
CA ALA A 50 0.50 11.51 -17.15
C ALA A 50 1.43 11.84 -15.97
N GLY A 51 1.56 10.91 -15.02
CA GLY A 51 2.56 10.93 -13.95
C GLY A 51 2.30 11.91 -12.81
N ARG A 52 1.12 12.53 -12.75
CA ARG A 52 0.75 13.42 -11.63
C ARG A 52 0.34 12.60 -10.42
N ASN A 53 0.83 12.95 -9.24
CA ASN A 53 0.41 12.32 -7.99
C ASN A 53 -1.04 12.63 -7.66
N LEU A 54 -1.82 11.58 -7.40
CA LEU A 54 -3.13 11.66 -6.75
C LEU A 54 -3.01 11.29 -5.27
N LEU A 55 -2.18 10.28 -4.99
CA LEU A 55 -1.59 10.06 -3.68
C LEU A 55 -0.08 10.28 -3.80
N PHE A 56 0.54 10.86 -2.77
CA PHE A 56 1.96 11.22 -2.80
C PHE A 56 2.83 9.95 -2.94
N GLY A 57 3.98 10.07 -3.62
CA GLY A 57 4.93 8.97 -3.77
C GLY A 57 5.54 8.82 -5.16
N SER A 58 4.92 9.35 -6.22
CA SER A 58 5.46 9.30 -7.59
C SER A 58 5.85 7.88 -8.01
N GLY A 59 4.94 6.92 -7.80
CA GLY A 59 5.20 5.50 -8.06
C GLY A 59 6.11 4.79 -7.05
N SER A 60 6.52 5.49 -5.99
CA SER A 60 7.26 4.95 -4.85
C SER A 60 6.36 4.99 -3.62
N PRO A 61 5.73 3.87 -3.23
CA PRO A 61 4.95 3.79 -2.00
C PRO A 61 5.80 4.10 -0.75
N GLY A 62 5.15 4.58 0.31
CA GLY A 62 5.81 4.96 1.56
C GLY A 62 5.09 6.03 2.39
N THR A 63 3.95 6.54 1.91
CA THR A 63 3.21 7.61 2.62
C THR A 63 1.69 7.41 2.67
N SER A 64 1.14 6.46 1.90
CA SER A 64 -0.27 6.10 1.99
C SER A 64 -0.39 4.64 2.42
N PHE A 65 -1.05 4.43 3.54
CA PHE A 65 -1.23 3.13 4.19
C PHE A 65 -2.53 3.13 4.98
N ASN A 66 -2.94 1.94 5.43
CA ASN A 66 -4.13 1.77 6.24
C ASN A 66 -3.76 1.39 7.67
N THR A 67 -4.56 1.87 8.63
CA THR A 67 -4.59 1.36 10.01
C THR A 67 -5.92 0.65 10.22
N PHE A 68 -5.87 -0.57 10.75
CA PHE A 68 -7.05 -1.37 11.07
C PHE A 68 -7.23 -1.43 12.58
N ARG A 69 -8.36 -0.94 13.08
CA ARG A 69 -8.62 -0.81 14.52
C ARG A 69 -9.58 -1.89 15.01
N SER A 70 -9.12 -2.71 15.96
CA SER A 70 -9.94 -3.66 16.72
C SER A 70 -10.38 -3.03 18.04
N TYR A 71 -11.69 -2.86 18.21
CA TYR A 71 -12.29 -2.36 19.44
C TYR A 71 -12.47 -3.44 20.52
N THR A 72 -12.35 -4.72 20.15
CA THR A 72 -12.48 -5.84 21.09
C THR A 72 -11.21 -6.02 21.91
N THR A 73 -10.05 -5.93 21.26
CA THR A 73 -8.73 -6.06 21.88
C THR A 73 -8.04 -4.72 22.12
N MET A 74 -8.67 -3.61 21.74
CA MET A 74 -8.07 -2.26 21.78
C MET A 74 -6.72 -2.24 21.06
N THR A 75 -6.69 -2.72 19.81
CA THR A 75 -5.47 -2.86 19.01
C THR A 75 -5.57 -2.14 17.67
N ASP A 76 -4.55 -1.35 17.34
CA ASP A 76 -4.33 -0.75 16.03
C ASP A 76 -3.27 -1.57 15.27
N TYR A 77 -3.71 -2.21 14.19
CA TYR A 77 -2.84 -2.92 13.27
C TYR A 77 -2.42 -1.97 12.14
N THR A 78 -1.12 -1.79 11.94
CA THR A 78 -0.60 -0.84 10.95
C THR A 78 0.62 -1.43 10.24
N VAL A 79 0.85 -0.92 9.03
CA VAL A 79 2.05 -1.20 8.22
C VAL A 79 3.02 -0.02 8.22
N ASP A 80 2.76 1.01 9.00
CA ASP A 80 3.65 2.17 9.13
C ASP A 80 4.36 2.16 10.49
N GLU A 81 5.60 2.65 10.50
CA GLU A 81 6.40 2.83 11.72
C GLU A 81 6.10 4.16 12.40
N LEU A 82 5.71 5.19 11.64
CA LEU A 82 5.58 6.57 12.13
C LEU A 82 4.27 6.83 12.89
N SER A 83 3.23 6.06 12.62
CA SER A 83 1.91 6.24 13.21
C SER A 83 1.94 5.94 14.71
N VAL A 84 1.21 6.71 15.50
CA VAL A 84 1.07 6.48 16.93
C VAL A 84 -0.35 5.99 17.21
N ALA A 85 -0.48 4.93 18.00
CA ALA A 85 -1.79 4.51 18.50
C ALA A 85 -2.19 5.43 19.67
N GLU A 86 -3.42 5.94 19.61
CA GLU A 86 -3.97 6.75 20.69
C GLU A 86 -4.46 5.84 21.83
N PRO A 87 -4.17 6.15 23.10
CA PRO A 87 -4.72 5.40 24.23
C PRO A 87 -6.27 5.34 24.16
N PRO A 88 -6.89 4.18 24.48
CA PRO A 88 -6.31 2.98 25.09
C PRO A 88 -5.74 1.95 24.10
N PHE A 89 -5.60 2.29 22.81
CA PHE A 89 -5.19 1.33 21.78
C PHE A 89 -3.69 1.03 21.86
N THR A 90 -3.35 -0.23 21.59
CA THR A 90 -1.97 -0.69 21.41
C THR A 90 -1.65 -0.84 19.93
N LYS A 91 -0.47 -0.39 19.50
CA LYS A 91 -0.01 -0.53 18.12
C LYS A 91 0.63 -1.90 17.89
N VAL A 92 0.25 -2.59 16.83
CA VAL A 92 0.86 -3.83 16.36
C VAL A 92 1.27 -3.67 14.89
N ASP A 93 2.56 -3.89 14.62
CA ASP A 93 3.06 -3.99 13.24
C ASP A 93 2.62 -5.33 12.63
N ILE A 94 2.04 -5.27 11.43
CA ILE A 94 1.55 -6.44 10.70
C ILE A 94 2.29 -6.72 9.39
N ARG A 95 3.37 -6.00 9.08
CA ARG A 95 4.14 -6.17 7.84
C ARG A 95 4.64 -7.60 7.63
N GLN A 96 5.08 -8.27 8.70
CA GLN A 96 5.58 -9.65 8.64
C GLN A 96 4.48 -10.69 8.32
N PHE A 97 3.21 -10.31 8.40
CA PHE A 97 2.07 -11.18 8.09
C PHE A 97 1.50 -10.92 6.70
N ALA A 98 2.15 -10.05 5.91
CA ALA A 98 1.63 -9.55 4.65
C ALA A 98 2.16 -10.33 3.45
N ALA A 99 1.30 -10.50 2.43
CA ALA A 99 1.67 -10.95 1.10
C ALA A 99 0.87 -10.18 0.05
N THR A 100 1.54 -9.76 -1.03
CA THR A 100 0.92 -9.03 -2.14
C THR A 100 0.83 -9.90 -3.38
N THR A 101 -0.25 -9.72 -4.14
CA THR A 101 -0.48 -10.40 -5.42
C THR A 101 -1.20 -9.46 -6.39
N PRO A 102 -0.87 -9.49 -7.69
CA PRO A 102 -1.64 -8.75 -8.70
C PRO A 102 -3.10 -9.23 -8.76
N LEU A 103 -4.03 -8.30 -8.97
CA LEU A 103 -5.44 -8.55 -9.29
C LEU A 103 -5.68 -8.24 -10.78
N GLY A 104 -5.18 -9.13 -11.63
CA GLY A 104 -5.05 -8.84 -13.07
C GLY A 104 -4.11 -7.66 -13.30
N ASP A 105 -4.40 -6.87 -14.32
CA ASP A 105 -3.56 -5.71 -14.70
C ASP A 105 -4.01 -4.41 -14.02
N THR A 106 -5.15 -4.40 -13.31
CA THR A 106 -5.79 -3.16 -12.85
C THR A 106 -5.71 -2.92 -11.35
N GLY A 107 -5.20 -3.88 -10.58
CA GLY A 107 -5.03 -3.71 -9.14
C GLY A 107 -4.07 -4.68 -8.50
N VAL A 108 -3.92 -4.52 -7.20
CA VAL A 108 -3.06 -5.34 -6.34
C VAL A 108 -3.84 -5.66 -5.06
N ARG A 109 -3.75 -6.91 -4.60
CA ARG A 109 -4.26 -7.36 -3.31
C ARG A 109 -3.12 -7.57 -2.35
N THR A 110 -3.22 -6.96 -1.18
CA THR A 110 -2.41 -7.30 -0.01
C THR A 110 -3.26 -8.08 0.98
N ILE A 111 -2.79 -9.25 1.40
CA ILE A 111 -3.42 -10.07 2.43
C ILE A 111 -2.55 -10.01 3.68
N TYR A 112 -3.15 -9.75 4.82
CA TYR A 112 -2.50 -9.89 6.14
C TYR A 112 -3.17 -11.04 6.89
N VAL A 113 -2.41 -12.07 7.23
CA VAL A 113 -2.90 -13.25 7.97
C VAL A 113 -2.38 -13.21 9.40
N LEU A 114 -3.19 -12.70 10.32
CA LEU A 114 -2.85 -12.59 11.73
C LEU A 114 -3.20 -13.91 12.45
N PRO A 115 -2.23 -14.62 13.04
CA PRO A 115 -2.43 -15.97 13.58
C PRO A 115 -3.21 -16.01 14.90
N GLY A 116 -3.38 -14.87 15.59
CA GLY A 116 -4.00 -14.79 16.91
C GLY A 116 -3.02 -15.05 18.06
N PRO A 117 -3.54 -15.11 19.30
CA PRO A 117 -2.71 -15.23 20.49
C PRO A 117 -1.88 -16.53 20.48
N PRO A 118 -0.62 -16.49 20.96
CA PRO A 118 0.02 -15.37 21.64
C PRO A 118 0.74 -14.37 20.71
N VAL A 119 0.66 -14.54 19.39
CA VAL A 119 1.48 -13.78 18.42
C VAL A 119 0.84 -12.44 18.06
N THR A 120 -0.47 -12.41 17.82
CA THR A 120 -1.26 -11.18 17.65
C THR A 120 -2.46 -11.19 18.61
N PRO A 121 -2.97 -10.03 19.05
CA PRO A 121 -4.15 -10.00 19.93
C PRO A 121 -5.39 -10.66 19.32
N ASP A 122 -5.61 -10.48 18.02
CA ASP A 122 -6.71 -11.09 17.26
C ASP A 122 -6.21 -12.07 16.20
N ALA A 123 -7.03 -13.08 15.89
CA ALA A 123 -6.89 -13.91 14.68
C ALA A 123 -7.76 -13.30 13.57
N LEU A 124 -7.12 -12.74 12.53
CA LEU A 124 -7.79 -11.96 11.48
C LEU A 124 -7.17 -12.26 10.12
N ILE A 125 -8.01 -12.25 9.09
CA ILE A 125 -7.56 -12.14 7.70
C ILE A 125 -8.03 -10.79 7.19
N ILE A 126 -7.08 -9.93 6.83
CA ILE A 126 -7.35 -8.61 6.29
C ILE A 126 -7.03 -8.64 4.80
N LEU A 127 -7.97 -8.20 3.98
CA LEU A 127 -7.81 -8.04 2.54
C LEU A 127 -7.82 -6.56 2.20
N GLN A 128 -6.73 -6.07 1.63
CA GLN A 128 -6.61 -4.72 1.10
C GLN A 128 -6.45 -4.81 -0.41
N ASP A 129 -7.46 -4.35 -1.14
CA ASP A 129 -7.41 -4.23 -2.59
C ASP A 129 -7.18 -2.77 -2.96
N VAL A 130 -6.12 -2.52 -3.72
CA VAL A 130 -5.85 -1.23 -4.36
C VAL A 130 -6.00 -1.43 -5.85
N ASN A 131 -7.11 -0.95 -6.41
CA ASN A 131 -7.47 -1.20 -7.80
C ASN A 131 -8.10 0.02 -8.47
N VAL A 132 -8.06 0.01 -9.80
CA VAL A 132 -8.77 0.95 -10.68
C VAL A 132 -9.77 0.15 -11.51
N LEU A 133 -11.01 0.64 -11.60
CA LEU A 133 -12.08 0.04 -12.42
C LEU A 133 -12.18 0.72 -13.78
#